data_AF-E6MH95-F1
#
_entry.id   AF-E6MH95-F1
#
_cell.length_a   1.000
_cell.length_b   1.000
_cell.length_c   1.000
_cell.angle_alpha   90.00
_cell.angle_beta   90.00
_cell.angle_gamma   90.00
#
_symmetry.space_group_name_H-M   'P 1'
#
loop_
_entity.id
_entity.type
_entity.pdbx_description
1 polymer ?
#
loop_
_entity_poly.entity_id
_entity_poly.type
_entity_poly.pdbx_seq_one_letter_code
_entity_poly.pdbx_strand_id
1 'polypeptide(L)'
;MPDRMADIRKRLLIFAEPLIAIFTTDAAVIVWGVRQIHWCIPLYFIYAHNQTLAGCLRGEGRTFWPMAIALFCVCGLRVGWILVGLGALHLADPRVIYTAYPVTWIAAGLALRLYDRFGVRRKQPFKKTC
;
A
#
# COMPACT_ATOMS: atom_id res chain seq x y z
N MET A 1 -22.39 -7.84 -7.90
CA MET A 1 -21.11 -7.72 -7.15
C MET A 1 -20.36 -6.39 -7.40
N PRO A 2 -20.46 -5.70 -8.56
CA PRO A 2 -19.96 -4.32 -8.73
C PRO A 2 -20.78 -3.26 -7.95
N ASP A 3 -22.07 -3.53 -7.84
CA ASP A 3 -23.13 -2.70 -7.23
C ASP A 3 -22.81 -2.34 -5.76
N ARG A 4 -22.38 -3.33 -4.96
CA ARG A 4 -22.02 -3.14 -3.54
C ARG A 4 -20.76 -2.28 -3.36
N MET A 5 -19.81 -2.36 -4.29
CA MET A 5 -18.58 -1.56 -4.26
C MET A 5 -18.86 -0.10 -4.60
N ALA A 6 -19.80 0.16 -5.53
CA ALA A 6 -20.24 1.51 -5.85
C ALA A 6 -20.96 2.17 -4.66
N ASP A 7 -21.77 1.41 -3.91
CA ASP A 7 -22.47 1.89 -2.71
C ASP A 7 -21.50 2.27 -1.57
N ILE A 8 -20.52 1.40 -1.28
CA ILE A 8 -19.48 1.68 -0.27
C ILE A 8 -18.69 2.93 -0.65
N ARG A 9 -18.34 3.07 -1.93
CA ARG A 9 -17.62 4.24 -2.45
C ARG A 9 -18.42 5.51 -2.28
N LYS A 10 -19.73 5.51 -2.60
CA LYS A 10 -20.62 6.67 -2.42
C LYS A 10 -20.72 7.09 -0.95
N ARG A 11 -20.91 6.14 -0.04
CA ARG A 11 -21.00 6.43 1.41
C ARG A 11 -19.71 6.99 1.97
N LEU A 12 -18.56 6.46 1.51
CA LEU A 12 -17.26 6.97 1.92
C LEU A 12 -17.01 8.39 1.39
N LEU A 13 -17.47 8.71 0.17
CA LEU A 13 -17.30 10.04 -0.43
C LEU A 13 -18.09 11.12 0.32
N ILE A 14 -19.30 10.81 0.78
CA ILE A 14 -20.11 11.73 1.60
C ILE A 14 -19.37 12.11 2.91
N PHE A 15 -18.57 11.19 3.45
CA PHE A 15 -17.75 11.43 4.64
C PHE A 15 -16.32 11.88 4.34
N ALA A 16 -15.80 11.66 3.13
CA ALA A 16 -14.41 11.96 2.77
C ALA A 16 -14.16 13.47 2.65
N GLU A 17 -15.11 14.20 2.05
CA GLU A 17 -15.01 15.64 1.87
C GLU A 17 -14.94 16.42 3.20
N PRO A 18 -15.86 16.19 4.18
CA PRO A 18 -15.75 16.85 5.48
C PRO A 18 -14.52 16.37 6.27
N LEU A 19 -14.08 15.11 6.09
CA LEU A 19 -12.88 14.61 6.74
C LEU A 19 -11.61 15.32 6.25
N ILE A 20 -11.50 15.57 4.94
CA ILE A 20 -10.35 16.29 4.36
C ILE A 20 -10.42 17.78 4.71
N ALA A 21 -11.62 18.37 4.76
CA ALA A 21 -11.84 19.77 5.12
C ALA A 21 -11.37 20.12 6.54
N ILE A 22 -11.23 19.12 7.44
CA ILE A 22 -10.64 19.31 8.78
C ILE A 22 -9.12 19.57 8.70
N PHE A 23 -8.43 18.98 7.72
CA PHE A 23 -6.98 19.10 7.57
C PHE A 23 -6.56 20.27 6.68
N THR A 24 -7.43 20.73 5.79
CA THR A 24 -7.13 21.83 4.86
C THR A 24 -8.39 22.57 4.44
N THR A 25 -8.28 23.89 4.31
CA THR A 25 -9.37 24.77 3.85
C THR A 25 -9.29 25.08 2.35
N ASP A 26 -8.23 24.64 1.67
CA ASP A 26 -8.02 24.89 0.24
C ASP A 26 -8.85 23.91 -0.60
N ALA A 27 -9.78 24.48 -1.38
CA ALA A 27 -10.67 23.74 -2.27
C ALA A 27 -9.90 22.88 -3.30
N ALA A 28 -8.73 23.33 -3.78
CA ALA A 28 -7.94 22.55 -4.72
C ALA A 28 -7.44 21.25 -4.07
N VAL A 29 -6.91 21.33 -2.85
CA VAL A 29 -6.37 20.17 -2.12
C VAL A 29 -7.48 19.18 -1.76
N ILE A 30 -8.68 19.67 -1.42
CA ILE A 30 -9.85 18.81 -1.14
C ILE A 30 -10.20 17.97 -2.39
N VAL A 31 -10.29 18.59 -3.57
CA VAL A 31 -10.60 17.90 -4.82
C VAL A 31 -9.55 16.84 -5.15
N TRP A 32 -8.27 17.17 -4.97
CA TRP A 32 -7.16 16.24 -5.16
C TRP A 32 -7.18 15.08 -4.16
N GLY A 33 -7.46 15.35 -2.88
CA GLY A 33 -7.56 14.34 -1.83
C GLY A 33 -8.73 13.38 -2.03
N VAL A 34 -9.91 13.88 -2.41
CA VAL A 34 -11.07 13.04 -2.76
C VAL A 34 -10.75 12.14 -3.95
N ARG A 35 -10.05 12.66 -4.96
CA ARG A 35 -9.60 11.86 -6.10
C ARG A 35 -8.62 10.76 -5.69
N GLN A 36 -7.67 11.06 -4.80
CA GLN A 36 -6.74 10.06 -4.27
C GLN A 36 -7.49 8.90 -3.58
N ILE A 37 -8.47 9.21 -2.74
CA ILE A 37 -9.28 8.21 -2.04
C ILE A 37 -9.99 7.29 -3.05
N HIS A 38 -10.54 7.85 -4.13
CA HIS A 38 -11.19 7.07 -5.18
C HIS A 38 -10.25 6.03 -5.83
N TRP A 39 -8.98 6.39 -6.03
CA TRP A 39 -7.96 5.47 -6.53
C TRP A 39 -7.55 4.43 -5.48
N CYS A 40 -7.41 4.82 -4.22
CA CYS A 40 -6.93 3.93 -3.15
C CYS A 40 -7.96 2.89 -2.69
N ILE A 41 -9.27 3.19 -2.68
CA ILE A 41 -10.32 2.30 -2.16
C ILE A 41 -10.24 0.86 -2.71
N PRO A 42 -10.25 0.62 -4.03
CA PRO A 42 -10.20 -0.76 -4.55
C PRO A 42 -8.86 -1.44 -4.27
N LEU A 43 -7.77 -0.67 -4.25
CA LEU A 43 -6.41 -1.16 -4.02
C LEU A 43 -6.14 -1.48 -2.54
N TYR A 44 -6.94 -0.93 -1.63
CA TYR A 44 -6.78 -1.12 -0.19
C TYR A 44 -6.98 -2.59 0.24
N PHE A 45 -7.73 -3.38 -0.54
CA PHE A 45 -7.89 -4.81 -0.29
C PHE A 45 -6.55 -5.58 -0.41
N ILE A 46 -5.73 -5.24 -1.41
CA ILE A 46 -4.39 -5.83 -1.59
C ILE A 46 -3.49 -5.42 -0.42
N TYR A 47 -3.58 -4.16 0.00
CA TYR A 47 -2.83 -3.67 1.15
C TYR A 47 -3.20 -4.41 2.45
N ALA A 48 -4.50 -4.64 2.70
CA ALA A 48 -4.96 -5.42 3.84
C ALA A 48 -4.43 -6.87 3.79
N HIS A 49 -4.48 -7.52 2.62
CA HIS A 49 -3.94 -8.85 2.43
C HIS A 49 -2.44 -8.93 2.75
N ASN A 50 -1.66 -7.93 2.29
CA ASN A 50 -0.23 -7.85 2.56
C ASN A 50 0.08 -7.70 4.05
N GLN A 51 -0.70 -6.87 4.76
CA GLN A 51 -0.59 -6.69 6.22
C GLN A 51 -0.89 -7.98 6.99
N THR A 52 -1.92 -8.73 6.60
CA THR A 52 -2.26 -10.01 7.23
C THR A 52 -1.16 -11.05 7.01
N LEU A 53 -0.65 -11.21 5.78
CA LEU A 53 0.47 -12.11 5.47
C LEU A 53 1.73 -11.75 6.27
N ALA A 54 2.07 -10.47 6.31
CA ALA A 54 3.19 -9.99 7.12
C ALA A 54 2.97 -10.28 8.62
N GLY A 55 1.74 -10.16 9.12
CA GLY A 55 1.38 -10.52 10.49
C GLY A 55 1.55 -12.00 10.78
N CYS A 56 1.09 -12.88 9.89
CA CYS A 56 1.25 -14.33 10.01
C CYS A 56 2.74 -14.73 10.07
N LEU A 57 3.56 -14.19 9.17
CA LEU A 57 5.01 -14.46 9.13
C LEU A 57 5.75 -14.03 10.42
N ARG A 58 5.30 -12.93 11.05
CA ARG A 58 5.83 -12.47 12.34
C ARG A 58 5.37 -13.38 13.49
N GLY A 59 4.14 -13.90 13.43
CA GLY A 59 3.60 -14.87 14.39
C GLY A 59 4.32 -16.22 14.36
N GLU A 60 4.88 -16.62 13.22
CA GLU A 60 5.70 -17.83 13.08
C GLU A 60 7.15 -17.66 13.58
N GLY A 61 7.54 -16.49 14.08
CA GLY A 61 8.90 -16.18 14.53
C GLY A 61 9.89 -15.90 13.38
N ARG A 62 9.41 -15.80 12.13
CA ARG A 62 10.22 -15.46 10.95
C ARG A 62 10.10 -13.97 10.64
N THR A 63 10.50 -13.12 11.58
CA THR A 63 10.24 -11.67 11.56
C THR A 63 11.21 -10.89 10.65
N PHE A 64 12.47 -11.35 10.52
CA PHE A 64 13.52 -10.58 9.86
C PHE A 64 13.27 -10.38 8.35
N TRP A 65 12.94 -11.45 7.64
CA TRP A 65 12.70 -11.43 6.20
C TRP A 65 11.49 -10.61 5.73
N PRO A 66 10.28 -10.75 6.32
CA PRO A 66 9.15 -9.90 5.95
C PRO A 66 9.41 -8.42 6.25
N MET A 67 10.19 -8.10 7.28
CA MET A 67 10.62 -6.72 7.56
C MET A 67 11.56 -6.18 6.48
N ALA A 68 12.57 -6.95 6.08
CA ALA A 68 13.51 -6.54 5.03
C ALA A 68 12.81 -6.34 3.68
N ILE A 69 11.91 -7.26 3.31
CA ILE A 69 11.12 -7.16 2.07
C ILE A 69 10.19 -5.95 2.12
N ALA A 70 9.48 -5.74 3.23
CA ALA A 70 8.64 -4.56 3.40
C ALA A 70 9.46 -3.27 3.28
N LEU A 71 10.63 -3.21 3.90
CA LEU A 71 11.50 -2.04 3.82
C LEU A 71 11.97 -1.76 2.38
N PHE A 72 12.42 -2.78 1.65
CA PHE A 72 12.94 -2.59 0.30
C PHE A 72 11.83 -2.30 -0.72
N CYS A 73 10.73 -3.06 -0.67
CA CYS A 73 9.62 -2.92 -1.62
C CYS A 73 8.71 -1.72 -1.31
N VAL A 74 8.49 -1.37 -0.05
CA VAL A 74 7.61 -0.24 0.30
C VAL A 74 8.38 1.06 0.37
N CYS A 75 9.59 1.08 0.96
CA CYS A 75 10.35 2.33 1.09
C CYS A 75 11.28 2.54 -0.11
N GLY A 76 12.08 1.54 -0.49
CA GLY A 76 13.01 1.67 -1.62
C GLY A 76 12.30 1.96 -2.94
N LEU A 77 11.25 1.19 -3.23
CA LEU A 77 10.47 1.37 -4.46
C LEU A 77 9.66 2.68 -4.46
N ARG A 78 9.12 3.11 -3.32
CA ARG A 78 8.41 4.40 -3.19
C ARG A 78 9.34 5.59 -3.38
N VAL A 79 10.50 5.56 -2.73
CA VAL A 79 11.50 6.63 -2.85
C VAL A 79 12.06 6.67 -4.27
N GLY A 80 12.39 5.51 -4.84
CA GLY A 80 12.83 5.41 -6.25
C GLY A 80 11.78 5.96 -7.22
N TRP A 81 10.50 5.65 -7.01
CA TRP A 81 9.42 6.15 -7.86
C TRP A 81 9.26 7.67 -7.78
N ILE A 82 9.38 8.24 -6.58
CA ILE A 82 9.31 9.69 -6.38
C ILE A 82 10.53 10.37 -6.98
N LEU A 83 11.74 9.84 -6.78
CA LEU A 83 12.97 10.40 -7.34
C LEU A 83 12.97 10.36 -8.88
N VAL A 84 12.51 9.26 -9.48
CA VAL A 84 12.38 9.14 -10.94
C VAL A 84 11.25 10.05 -11.45
N GLY A 85 10.11 10.08 -10.78
CA GLY A 85 8.96 10.90 -11.20
C GLY A 85 9.21 12.41 -11.06
N LEU A 86 9.89 12.84 -10.00
CA LEU A 86 10.21 14.25 -9.75
C LEU A 86 11.44 14.70 -10.56
N GLY A 87 12.42 13.82 -10.75
CA GLY A 87 13.68 14.14 -11.44
C GLY A 87 13.66 13.97 -12.96
N ALA A 88 12.96 12.97 -13.51
CA ALA A 88 12.99 12.68 -14.96
C ALA A 88 11.86 13.33 -15.76
N LEU A 89 10.74 13.65 -15.10
CA LEU A 89 9.52 14.08 -15.79
C LEU A 89 9.13 15.54 -15.51
N HIS A 90 9.69 16.22 -14.49
CA HIS A 90 9.28 17.59 -14.08
C HIS A 90 7.76 17.77 -13.93
N LEU A 91 7.01 16.69 -13.73
CA LEU A 91 5.59 16.77 -13.40
C LEU A 91 5.49 17.13 -11.92
N ALA A 92 5.43 18.42 -11.62
CA ALA A 92 4.98 18.95 -10.32
C ALA A 92 3.48 18.70 -10.09
N ASP A 93 2.97 17.55 -10.54
CA ASP A 93 1.57 17.17 -10.49
C ASP A 93 1.40 16.04 -9.45
N PRO A 94 0.50 16.20 -8.46
CA PRO A 94 0.31 15.23 -7.37
C PRO A 94 -0.09 13.82 -7.84
N ARG A 95 -0.45 13.67 -9.12
CA ARG A 95 -0.73 12.37 -9.78
C ARG A 95 0.43 11.38 -9.72
N VAL A 96 1.67 11.84 -9.78
CA VAL A 96 2.86 10.96 -9.69
C VAL A 96 2.82 10.15 -8.40
N ILE A 97 2.45 10.81 -7.30
CA ILE A 97 2.35 10.20 -5.98
C ILE A 97 1.21 9.19 -5.95
N TYR A 98 0.04 9.51 -6.55
CA TYR A 98 -1.11 8.60 -6.59
C TYR A 98 -0.80 7.27 -7.28
N THR A 99 0.02 7.29 -8.34
CA THR A 99 0.40 6.07 -9.06
C THR A 99 1.43 5.21 -8.32
N ALA A 100 2.23 5.81 -7.43
CA ALA A 100 3.21 5.07 -6.64
C ALA A 100 2.54 4.11 -5.63
N TYR A 101 1.37 4.45 -5.10
CA TYR A 101 0.64 3.59 -4.13
C TYR A 101 0.23 2.22 -4.69
N PRO A 102 -0.48 2.10 -5.82
CA PRO A 102 -0.79 0.81 -6.43
C PRO A 102 0.45 -0.02 -6.73
N VAL A 103 1.47 0.62 -7.34
CA VAL A 103 2.68 -0.08 -7.77
C VAL A 103 3.42 -0.66 -6.57
N THR A 104 3.57 0.12 -5.50
CA THR A 104 4.24 -0.33 -4.27
C THR A 104 3.46 -1.44 -3.56
N TRP A 105 2.12 -1.37 -3.49
CA TRP A 105 1.32 -2.42 -2.86
C TRP A 105 1.29 -3.72 -3.65
N ILE A 106 1.23 -3.64 -4.99
CA ILE A 106 1.30 -4.83 -5.86
C ILE A 106 2.69 -5.46 -5.75
N ALA A 107 3.75 -4.66 -5.81
CA ALA A 107 5.13 -5.15 -5.68
C ALA A 107 5.38 -5.79 -4.30
N ALA A 108 4.94 -5.14 -3.22
CA ALA A 108 5.07 -5.67 -1.86
C ALA A 108 4.29 -6.98 -1.68
N GLY A 109 3.06 -7.05 -2.22
CA GLY A 109 2.24 -8.26 -2.14
C GLY A 109 2.82 -9.41 -2.94
N LEU A 110 3.35 -9.13 -4.12
CA LEU A 110 4.04 -10.13 -4.94
C LEU A 110 5.31 -10.62 -4.23
N ALA A 111 6.11 -9.71 -3.67
CA ALA A 111 7.33 -10.07 -2.95
C ALA A 111 7.05 -10.94 -1.71
N LEU A 112 6.00 -10.60 -0.93
CA LEU A 112 5.57 -11.40 0.22
C LEU A 112 5.02 -12.77 -0.21
N ARG A 113 4.20 -12.84 -1.26
CA ARG A 113 3.69 -14.10 -1.84
C ARG A 113 4.81 -14.99 -2.34
N LEU A 114 5.80 -14.43 -3.03
CA LEU A 114 6.98 -15.15 -3.51
C LEU A 114 7.78 -15.67 -2.32
N TYR A 115 8.05 -14.82 -1.32
CA TYR A 115 8.77 -15.23 -0.12
C TYR A 115 8.06 -16.35 0.64
N ASP A 116 6.74 -16.29 0.79
CA ASP A 116 5.97 -17.37 1.41
C ASP A 116 6.11 -18.68 0.63
N ARG A 117 5.94 -18.65 -0.71
CA ARG A 117 6.06 -19.83 -1.58
C ARG A 117 7.48 -20.44 -1.58
N PHE A 118 8.52 -19.60 -1.56
CA PHE A 118 9.91 -20.06 -1.50
C PHE A 118 10.36 -20.44 -0.08
N GLY A 119 9.81 -19.76 0.93
CA GLY A 119 10.12 -19.92 2.36
C GLY A 119 9.43 -21.13 3.00
N VAL A 120 8.21 -21.47 2.58
CA VAL A 120 7.52 -22.73 2.93
C VAL A 120 8.31 -23.94 2.43
N ARG A 121 9.00 -23.81 1.28
CA ARG A 121 9.83 -24.87 0.72
C ARG A 121 11.17 -25.05 1.46
N ARG A 122 11.60 -24.07 2.24
CA ARG A 122 12.71 -24.18 3.21
C ARG A 122 12.13 -24.24 4.61
N LYS A 123 11.81 -25.44 5.09
CA LYS A 123 11.63 -25.72 6.52
C LYS A 123 12.93 -25.33 7.25
N GLN A 124 13.07 -24.07 7.65
CA GLN A 124 13.97 -23.67 8.71
C GLN A 124 13.40 -24.31 9.97
N PRO A 125 14.09 -25.29 10.59
CA PRO A 125 13.64 -25.88 11.82
C PRO A 125 13.56 -24.76 12.86
N PHE A 126 12.44 -24.72 13.57
CA PHE A 126 12.20 -23.84 14.70
C PHE A 126 13.34 -24.04 15.70
N LYS A 127 14.36 -23.17 15.68
CA LYS A 127 15.36 -23.15 16.76
C LYS A 127 14.65 -22.57 17.98
N LYS A 128 14.22 -23.48 18.86
CA LYS A 128 13.93 -23.14 20.25
C LYS A 128 15.24 -22.65 20.85
N THR A 129 15.42 -21.34 20.95
CA THR A 129 16.36 -20.80 21.92
C THR A 129 15.65 -20.87 23.27
N CYS A 130 16.22 -21.67 24.18
CA CYS A 130 15.85 -21.72 25.60
C CYS A 130 15.84 -20.33 26.23
#